data_AF-A0A060QPC4-F1
#
_entry.id   AF-A0A060QPC4-F1
#
_cell.length_a   1.000
_cell.length_b   1.000
_cell.length_c   1.000
_cell.angle_alpha   90.00
_cell.angle_beta   90.00
_cell.angle_gamma   90.00
#
_symmetry.space_group_name_H-M   'P 1'
#
loop_
_entity.id
_entity.type
_entity.pdbx_description
1 polymer ?
#
loop_
_entity_poly.entity_id
_entity_poly.type
_entity_poly.pdbx_seq_one_letter_code
_entity_poly.pdbx_strand_id
1 'polypeptide(L)'
;AMVVDGEIVAAAQEERFSRRKHDASFPIGAIAYCLKQAGTKLQHIDQIVFYDKPLVKFERLLETYLAYAPNGFSSFITAMPIWLKEKLYLKTILKKELALLGECKTSQLPPLLFTSHHQAHAASAFFPSPFERAAVLCLDGVGEWATTSVWMGLGHQLTPQWEIHFPHSLGLLYSAFTYYTGFKVNSGEYKLMGLAPYGEPKYVDQILNHLLDLKEDGTFRLNMDYFNYTVGLTMTNHKFHNLFGEPPRQAEGKITQREMDLASSIQKVTEEVVLRLAKTVKKELGAEYLCLAGGV
;
A
#
# COMPACT_ATOMS: atom_id res chain seq x y z
N ALA A 1 -4.96 15.84 -4.68
CA ALA A 1 -6.07 16.18 -5.58
C ALA A 1 -6.82 17.37 -4.99
N MET A 2 -7.53 18.12 -5.83
CA MET A 2 -8.48 19.17 -5.45
C MET A 2 -9.88 18.69 -5.80
N VAL A 3 -10.79 18.82 -4.84
CA VAL A 3 -12.21 18.50 -4.99
C VAL A 3 -13.01 19.76 -4.70
N VAL A 4 -13.96 20.09 -5.57
CA VAL A 4 -14.86 21.23 -5.44
C VAL A 4 -16.28 20.73 -5.63
N ASP A 5 -17.14 20.93 -4.64
CA ASP A 5 -18.55 20.51 -4.67
C ASP A 5 -18.77 19.03 -5.05
N GLY A 6 -17.86 18.15 -4.61
CA GLY A 6 -17.89 16.71 -4.89
C GLY A 6 -17.15 16.29 -6.16
N GLU A 7 -16.76 17.23 -7.02
CA GLU A 7 -16.10 16.96 -8.29
C GLU A 7 -14.58 17.09 -8.20
N ILE A 8 -13.86 16.13 -8.80
CA ILE A 8 -12.39 16.17 -8.86
C ILE A 8 -11.96 17.15 -9.96
N VAL A 9 -11.63 18.39 -9.59
CA VAL A 9 -11.20 19.43 -10.54
C VAL A 9 -9.76 19.22 -11.01
N ALA A 10 -8.89 18.70 -10.14
CA ALA A 10 -7.50 18.44 -10.49
C ALA A 10 -6.86 17.36 -9.62
N ALA A 11 -6.00 16.53 -10.23
CA ALA A 11 -5.13 15.61 -9.52
C ALA A 11 -3.80 15.46 -10.28
N ALA A 12 -2.69 15.47 -9.56
CA ALA A 12 -1.37 15.29 -10.14
C ALA A 12 -0.41 14.64 -9.14
N GLN A 13 0.62 13.95 -9.65
CA GLN A 13 1.68 13.35 -8.86
C GLN A 13 2.96 14.19 -8.98
N GLU A 14 3.69 14.36 -7.87
CA GLU A 14 4.87 15.24 -7.83
C GLU A 14 5.96 14.81 -8.82
N GLU A 15 6.15 13.50 -9.01
CA GLU A 15 7.13 12.95 -9.96
C GLU A 15 6.97 13.45 -11.40
N ARG A 16 5.77 13.92 -11.78
CA ARG A 16 5.53 14.50 -13.11
C ARG A 16 6.19 15.87 -13.26
N PHE A 17 6.30 16.63 -12.17
CA PHE A 17 6.92 17.95 -12.12
C PHE A 17 8.41 17.86 -11.78
N SER A 18 8.77 17.10 -10.75
CA SER A 18 10.17 16.97 -10.32
C SER A 18 11.02 16.13 -11.26
N ARG A 19 10.38 15.33 -12.12
CA ARG A 19 11.00 14.34 -13.02
C ARG A 19 11.81 13.26 -12.28
N ARG A 20 11.61 13.14 -10.97
CA ARG A 20 12.18 12.09 -10.12
C ARG A 20 11.11 11.02 -9.91
N LYS A 21 11.33 9.82 -10.46
CA LYS A 21 10.39 8.70 -10.31
C LYS A 21 10.21 8.36 -8.82
N HIS A 22 8.96 8.22 -8.38
CA HIS A 22 8.57 7.97 -6.98
C HIS A 22 9.05 9.06 -6.01
N ASP A 23 8.98 10.33 -6.43
CA ASP A 23 9.35 11.44 -5.55
C ASP A 23 8.50 11.43 -4.28
N ALA A 24 9.17 11.21 -3.14
CA ALA A 24 8.57 11.16 -1.82
C ALA A 24 8.60 12.50 -1.09
N SER A 25 9.12 13.56 -1.73
CA SER A 25 9.16 14.90 -1.16
C SER A 25 7.75 15.51 -1.05
N PHE A 26 7.67 16.62 -0.32
CA PHE A 26 6.41 17.36 -0.19
C PHE A 26 5.93 17.82 -1.60
N PRO A 27 4.66 17.59 -1.97
CA PRO A 27 4.22 17.68 -3.37
C PRO A 27 3.92 19.13 -3.80
N ILE A 28 4.96 19.98 -3.83
CA ILE A 28 4.87 21.41 -4.15
C ILE A 28 4.28 21.64 -5.55
N GLY A 29 4.83 20.98 -6.57
CA GLY A 29 4.39 21.14 -7.95
C GLY A 29 2.95 20.68 -8.15
N ALA A 30 2.58 19.55 -7.56
CA ALA A 30 1.22 19.02 -7.65
C ALA A 30 0.18 19.90 -6.92
N ILE A 31 0.50 20.42 -5.73
CA ILE A 31 -0.39 21.34 -5.01
C ILE A 31 -0.56 22.65 -5.81
N ALA A 32 0.55 23.24 -6.28
CA ALA A 32 0.51 24.46 -7.06
C ALA A 32 -0.30 24.30 -8.36
N TYR A 33 -0.14 23.17 -9.06
CA TYR A 33 -0.95 22.83 -10.22
C TYR A 33 -2.45 22.74 -9.90
N CYS A 34 -2.81 22.05 -8.81
CA CYS A 34 -4.21 21.90 -8.41
C CYS A 34 -4.86 23.24 -8.04
N LEU A 35 -4.15 24.09 -7.30
CA LEU A 35 -4.60 25.46 -6.97
C LEU A 35 -4.82 26.30 -8.23
N LYS A 36 -3.87 26.24 -9.16
CA LYS A 36 -3.96 26.95 -10.44
C LYS A 36 -5.16 26.48 -11.27
N GLN A 37 -5.40 25.18 -11.38
CA GLN A 37 -6.54 24.65 -12.14
C GLN A 37 -7.89 25.02 -11.52
N ALA A 38 -7.97 25.05 -10.20
CA ALA A 38 -9.18 25.50 -9.50
C ALA A 38 -9.32 27.04 -9.45
N GLY A 39 -8.36 27.80 -9.99
CA GLY A 39 -8.39 29.27 -9.96
C GLY A 39 -8.42 29.86 -8.54
N THR A 40 -7.91 29.14 -7.54
CA THR A 40 -8.03 29.50 -6.13
C THR A 40 -6.67 29.64 -5.44
N LYS A 41 -6.68 30.18 -4.22
CA LYS A 41 -5.51 30.29 -3.35
C LYS A 41 -5.65 29.31 -2.18
N LEU A 42 -4.52 28.93 -1.59
CA LEU A 42 -4.49 27.97 -0.48
C LEU A 42 -5.35 28.42 0.71
N GLN A 43 -5.41 29.72 0.98
CA GLN A 43 -6.19 30.31 2.08
C GLN A 43 -7.71 30.27 1.86
N HIS A 44 -8.15 30.00 0.62
CA HIS A 44 -9.57 29.93 0.26
C HIS A 44 -10.08 28.49 0.18
N ILE A 45 -9.23 27.51 0.49
CA ILE A 45 -9.65 26.11 0.60
C ILE A 45 -10.37 25.92 1.94
N ASP A 46 -11.49 25.19 1.95
CA ASP A 46 -12.22 24.90 3.19
C ASP A 46 -11.46 23.94 4.12
N GLN A 47 -10.87 22.88 3.57
CA GLN A 47 -10.17 21.84 4.32
C GLN A 47 -9.01 21.23 3.53
N ILE A 48 -7.94 20.87 4.23
CA ILE A 48 -6.82 20.08 3.70
C ILE A 48 -6.82 18.73 4.41
N VAL A 49 -6.80 17.63 3.66
CA VAL A 49 -6.85 16.27 4.22
C VAL A 49 -5.58 15.50 3.87
N PHE A 50 -4.95 14.88 4.86
CA PHE A 50 -3.80 13.99 4.69
C PHE A 50 -4.19 12.53 4.99
N TYR A 51 -3.71 11.59 4.18
CA TYR A 51 -4.23 10.21 4.10
C TYR A 51 -3.66 9.23 5.13
N ASP A 52 -2.71 9.63 5.98
CA ASP A 52 -2.00 8.74 6.91
C ASP A 52 -2.05 9.32 8.32
N LYS A 53 -2.52 8.52 9.30
CA LYS A 53 -2.49 8.91 10.71
C LYS A 53 -1.12 8.60 11.33
N PRO A 54 -0.29 9.62 11.60
CA PRO A 54 1.12 9.41 11.97
C PRO A 54 1.32 8.60 13.26
N LEU A 55 0.43 8.74 14.25
CA LEU A 55 0.57 8.07 15.55
C LEU A 55 0.24 6.57 15.47
N VAL A 56 -0.78 6.18 14.71
CA VAL A 56 -1.16 4.77 14.57
C VAL A 56 -0.11 4.01 13.76
N LYS A 57 0.45 4.65 12.71
CA LYS A 57 1.57 4.08 11.96
C LYS A 57 2.82 3.90 12.82
N PHE A 58 3.07 4.83 13.73
CA PHE A 58 4.17 4.76 14.67
C PHE A 58 4.00 3.61 15.67
N GLU A 59 2.80 3.45 16.23
CA GLU A 59 2.41 2.34 17.11
C GLU A 59 2.67 0.99 16.45
N ARG A 60 2.25 0.79 15.18
CA ARG A 60 2.55 -0.45 14.45
C ARG A 60 4.03 -0.76 14.40
N LEU A 61 4.87 0.22 14.07
CA LEU A 61 6.30 0.00 13.97
C LEU A 61 6.85 -0.44 15.33
N LEU A 62 6.47 0.25 16.40
CA LEU A 62 6.88 -0.09 17.76
C LEU A 62 6.46 -1.52 18.15
N GLU A 63 5.18 -1.87 17.96
CA GLU A 63 4.67 -3.20 18.29
C GLU A 63 5.30 -4.30 17.43
N THR A 64 5.52 -4.03 16.13
CA THR A 64 6.23 -4.97 15.23
C THR A 64 7.64 -5.25 15.76
N TYR A 65 8.39 -4.22 16.14
CA TYR A 65 9.73 -4.43 16.64
C TYR A 65 9.77 -5.18 17.98
N LEU A 66 8.79 -4.95 18.86
CA LEU A 66 8.65 -5.67 20.13
C LEU A 66 8.26 -7.13 19.91
N ALA A 67 7.31 -7.41 19.01
CA ALA A 67 6.80 -8.75 18.73
C ALA A 67 7.86 -9.70 18.14
N TYR A 68 8.89 -9.15 17.51
CA TYR A 68 10.00 -9.91 16.91
C TYR A 68 11.34 -9.72 17.66
N ALA A 69 11.29 -9.41 18.95
CA ALA A 69 12.49 -9.37 19.79
C ALA A 69 13.17 -10.77 19.85
N PRO A 70 14.52 -10.85 19.89
CA PRO A 70 15.47 -9.74 20.04
C PRO A 70 15.88 -9.05 18.73
N ASN A 71 15.67 -9.68 17.58
CA ASN A 71 16.14 -9.16 16.28
C ASN A 71 15.43 -7.87 15.86
N GLY A 72 14.12 -7.73 16.16
CA GLY A 72 13.36 -6.50 15.94
C GLY A 72 13.86 -5.30 16.76
N PHE A 73 14.49 -5.55 17.92
CA PHE A 73 14.96 -4.50 18.82
C PHE A 73 16.19 -3.76 18.27
N SER A 74 17.09 -4.45 17.55
CA SER A 74 18.23 -3.80 16.90
C SER A 74 17.76 -2.85 15.79
N SER A 75 16.83 -3.30 14.95
CA SER A 75 16.21 -2.49 13.89
C SER A 75 15.43 -1.30 14.46
N PHE A 76 14.76 -1.48 15.60
CA PHE A 76 14.12 -0.40 16.33
C PHE A 76 15.09 0.70 16.74
N ILE A 77 16.22 0.37 17.39
CA ILE A 77 17.20 1.37 17.85
C ILE A 77 17.70 2.23 16.69
N THR A 78 17.96 1.63 15.52
CA THR A 78 18.46 2.36 14.35
C THR A 78 17.39 3.22 13.69
N ALA A 79 16.18 2.69 13.51
CA ALA A 79 15.10 3.40 12.84
C ALA A 79 14.48 4.48 13.73
N MET A 80 14.43 4.24 15.05
CA MET A 80 13.55 5.01 15.92
C MET A 80 13.82 6.51 15.99
N PRO A 81 15.07 7.00 16.11
CA PRO A 81 15.35 8.43 16.16
C PRO A 81 14.85 9.21 14.92
N ILE A 82 14.90 8.59 13.74
CA ILE A 82 14.45 9.18 12.48
C ILE A 82 12.92 9.25 12.45
N TRP A 83 12.27 8.13 12.78
CA TRP A 83 10.81 8.03 12.82
C TRP A 83 10.19 8.94 13.90
N LEU A 84 10.82 9.06 15.07
CA LEU A 84 10.38 9.93 16.16
C LEU A 84 10.37 11.40 15.71
N LYS A 85 11.38 11.82 14.94
CA LYS A 85 11.52 13.21 14.48
C LYS A 85 10.63 13.54 13.28
N GLU A 86 10.43 12.61 12.35
CA GLU A 86 9.64 12.88 11.14
C GLU A 86 8.14 12.67 11.34
N LYS A 87 7.71 11.58 12.02
CA LYS A 87 6.28 11.25 12.12
C LYS A 87 5.57 11.97 13.26
N LEU A 88 6.20 12.16 14.44
CA LEU A 88 5.56 12.92 15.52
C LEU A 88 5.38 14.40 15.16
N TYR A 89 6.26 14.95 14.33
CA TYR A 89 6.21 16.33 13.88
C TYR A 89 5.57 16.49 12.50
N LEU A 90 4.97 15.44 11.93
CA LEU A 90 4.41 15.45 10.58
C LEU A 90 3.40 16.61 10.39
N LYS A 91 2.48 16.80 11.34
CA LYS A 91 1.50 17.90 11.29
C LYS A 91 2.19 19.27 11.24
N THR A 92 3.27 19.44 12.00
CA THR A 92 4.06 20.69 12.04
C THR A 92 4.81 20.90 10.73
N ILE A 93 5.42 19.84 10.17
CA ILE A 93 6.13 19.88 8.90
C ILE A 93 5.15 20.24 7.76
N LEU A 94 4.02 19.53 7.65
CA LEU A 94 2.99 19.81 6.64
C LEU A 94 2.51 21.25 6.73
N LYS A 95 2.22 21.76 7.93
CA LYS A 95 1.81 23.16 8.12
C LYS A 95 2.91 24.15 7.69
N LYS A 96 4.18 23.87 7.97
CA LYS A 96 5.28 24.75 7.55
C LYS A 96 5.41 24.78 6.02
N GLU A 97 5.42 23.62 5.38
CA GLU A 97 5.53 23.51 3.92
C GLU A 97 4.33 24.16 3.21
N LEU A 98 3.10 23.93 3.70
CA LEU A 98 1.89 24.59 3.19
C LEU A 98 1.93 26.11 3.38
N ALA A 99 2.38 26.59 4.53
CA ALA A 99 2.51 28.02 4.81
C ALA A 99 3.52 28.70 3.88
N LEU A 100 4.65 28.03 3.62
CA LEU A 100 5.66 28.49 2.66
C LEU A 100 5.09 28.54 1.24
N LEU A 101 4.42 27.47 0.80
CA LEU A 101 3.80 27.38 -0.53
C LEU A 101 2.69 28.43 -0.73
N GLY A 102 1.91 28.70 0.32
CA GLY A 102 0.84 29.70 0.29
C GLY A 102 1.32 31.12 0.59
N GLU A 103 2.61 31.35 0.84
CA GLU A 103 3.18 32.64 1.25
C GLU A 103 2.41 33.30 2.42
N CYS A 104 2.06 32.49 3.43
CA CYS A 104 1.25 32.94 4.57
C CYS A 104 1.72 32.38 5.90
N LYS A 105 1.14 32.86 7.01
CA LYS A 105 1.41 32.31 8.34
C LYS A 105 0.65 31.00 8.51
N THR A 106 1.21 30.08 9.30
CA THR A 106 0.55 28.80 9.63
C THR A 106 -0.81 28.97 10.30
N SER A 107 -1.09 30.12 10.93
CA SER A 107 -2.37 30.49 11.52
C SER A 107 -3.45 30.87 10.49
N GLN A 108 -3.05 31.15 9.25
CA GLN A 108 -3.93 31.49 8.13
C GLN A 108 -4.23 30.28 7.23
N LEU A 109 -3.64 29.12 7.54
CA LEU A 109 -3.92 27.89 6.80
C LEU A 109 -5.31 27.36 7.14
N PRO A 110 -5.99 26.75 6.16
CA PRO A 110 -7.19 25.98 6.42
C PRO A 110 -6.98 24.86 7.45
N PRO A 111 -8.06 24.33 8.03
CA PRO A 111 -8.01 23.11 8.84
C PRO A 111 -7.28 21.98 8.13
N LEU A 112 -6.24 21.45 8.78
CA LEU A 112 -5.51 20.26 8.36
C LEU A 112 -6.06 19.04 9.11
N LEU A 113 -6.74 18.17 8.38
CA LEU A 113 -7.38 16.94 8.84
C LEU A 113 -6.57 15.71 8.42
N PHE A 114 -6.83 14.59 9.10
CA PHE A 114 -6.19 13.31 8.82
C PHE A 114 -7.25 12.22 8.69
N THR A 115 -7.14 11.40 7.66
CA THR A 115 -7.94 10.18 7.48
C THR A 115 -7.01 8.96 7.55
N SER A 116 -7.57 7.75 7.63
CA SER A 116 -6.78 6.51 7.57
C SER A 116 -6.43 6.12 6.14
N HIS A 117 -5.29 5.47 5.94
CA HIS A 117 -4.74 5.11 4.63
C HIS A 117 -5.70 4.27 3.79
N HIS A 118 -6.25 3.20 4.38
CA HIS A 118 -7.19 2.31 3.68
C HIS A 118 -8.56 2.97 3.41
N GLN A 119 -8.97 3.92 4.26
CA GLN A 119 -10.18 4.72 4.00
C GLN A 119 -9.96 5.65 2.80
N ALA A 120 -8.77 6.26 2.68
CA ALA A 120 -8.42 7.07 1.52
C ALA A 120 -8.40 6.23 0.23
N HIS A 121 -7.86 5.01 0.28
CA HIS A 121 -7.95 4.06 -0.84
C HIS A 121 -9.40 3.75 -1.20
N ALA A 122 -10.22 3.39 -0.22
CA ALA A 122 -11.62 3.07 -0.45
C ALA A 122 -12.39 4.25 -1.07
N ALA A 123 -12.17 5.47 -0.55
CA ALA A 123 -12.73 6.70 -1.06
C ALA A 123 -12.29 7.01 -2.49
N SER A 124 -11.01 6.78 -2.83
CA SER A 124 -10.48 7.02 -4.17
C SER A 124 -11.05 6.07 -5.24
N ALA A 125 -11.62 4.94 -4.83
CA ALA A 125 -12.24 3.99 -5.76
C ALA A 125 -13.76 4.16 -5.80
N PHE A 126 -14.42 4.32 -4.65
CA PHE A 126 -15.88 4.38 -4.59
C PHE A 126 -16.47 5.72 -5.07
N PHE A 127 -16.01 6.85 -4.55
CA PHE A 127 -16.63 8.15 -4.87
C PHE A 127 -16.53 8.58 -6.34
N PRO A 128 -15.44 8.28 -7.09
CA PRO A 128 -15.42 8.54 -8.53
C PRO A 128 -16.06 7.40 -9.36
N SER A 129 -16.50 6.30 -8.74
CA SER A 129 -17.21 5.24 -9.45
C SER A 129 -18.63 5.70 -9.81
N PRO A 130 -19.25 5.12 -10.86
CA PRO A 130 -20.62 5.47 -11.24
C PRO A 130 -21.68 4.82 -10.33
N PHE A 131 -21.29 4.19 -9.22
CA PHE A 131 -22.17 3.35 -8.42
C PHE A 131 -22.65 4.07 -7.15
N GLU A 132 -23.95 4.09 -6.93
CA GLU A 132 -24.53 4.57 -5.66
C GLU A 132 -24.27 3.60 -4.51
N ARG A 133 -24.17 2.29 -4.80
CA ARG A 133 -23.92 1.23 -3.82
C ARG A 133 -22.90 0.23 -4.37
N ALA A 134 -21.77 0.08 -3.69
CA ALA A 134 -20.74 -0.88 -4.06
C ALA A 134 -19.97 -1.38 -2.84
N ALA A 135 -19.50 -2.62 -2.91
CA ALA A 135 -18.44 -3.07 -2.02
C ALA A 135 -17.10 -2.48 -2.49
N VAL A 136 -16.18 -2.26 -1.57
CA VAL A 136 -14.82 -1.83 -1.89
C VAL A 136 -13.83 -2.77 -1.24
N LEU A 137 -12.96 -3.38 -2.05
CA LEU A 137 -11.88 -4.24 -1.59
C LEU A 137 -10.55 -3.53 -1.83
N CYS A 138 -9.87 -3.15 -0.74
CA CYS A 138 -8.54 -2.55 -0.79
C CYS A 138 -7.48 -3.60 -0.45
N LEU A 139 -6.50 -3.79 -1.33
CA LEU A 139 -5.38 -4.72 -1.16
C LEU A 139 -4.07 -3.95 -1.35
N ASP A 140 -3.25 -3.83 -0.31
CA ASP A 140 -2.04 -3.00 -0.34
C ASP A 140 -0.86 -3.70 0.37
N GLY A 141 0.33 -3.12 0.24
CA GLY A 141 1.51 -3.52 1.00
C GLY A 141 1.24 -3.40 2.50
N VAL A 142 1.20 -2.17 3.01
CA VAL A 142 0.86 -1.86 4.43
C VAL A 142 0.36 -0.43 4.57
N GLY A 143 -0.81 -0.24 5.18
CA GLY A 143 -1.26 1.06 5.69
C GLY A 143 -0.71 1.38 7.09
N GLU A 144 -1.57 1.87 7.98
CA GLU A 144 -1.25 1.98 9.40
C GLU A 144 -1.17 0.61 10.06
N TRP A 145 -2.13 -0.28 9.78
CA TRP A 145 -2.17 -1.68 10.24
C TRP A 145 -2.72 -2.60 9.17
N ALA A 146 -3.80 -2.18 8.52
CA ALA A 146 -4.43 -2.91 7.44
C ALA A 146 -3.47 -3.16 6.27
N THR A 147 -3.60 -4.33 5.69
CA THR A 147 -2.96 -4.77 4.43
C THR A 147 -4.05 -5.18 3.44
N THR A 148 -5.20 -5.61 3.94
CA THR A 148 -6.44 -5.82 3.20
C THR A 148 -7.58 -5.21 4.00
N SER A 149 -8.52 -4.53 3.36
CA SER A 149 -9.72 -4.00 4.04
C SER A 149 -10.93 -4.02 3.13
N VAL A 150 -12.09 -4.29 3.70
CA VAL A 150 -13.38 -4.26 3.00
C VAL A 150 -14.27 -3.17 3.56
N TRP A 151 -14.91 -2.44 2.65
CA TRP A 151 -15.81 -1.35 2.96
C TRP A 151 -17.11 -1.50 2.19
N MET A 152 -18.18 -0.98 2.77
CA MET A 152 -19.46 -0.80 2.08
C MET A 152 -19.64 0.68 1.73
N GLY A 153 -19.73 0.97 0.43
CA GLY A 153 -20.05 2.29 -0.10
C GLY A 153 -21.56 2.42 -0.33
N LEU A 154 -22.15 3.49 0.19
CA LEU A 154 -23.55 3.86 -0.06
C LEU A 154 -23.71 5.38 -0.13
N GLY A 155 -24.03 5.89 -1.32
CA GLY A 155 -24.11 7.30 -1.63
C GLY A 155 -22.83 8.03 -1.25
N HIS A 156 -22.90 8.83 -0.20
CA HIS A 156 -21.81 9.64 0.34
C HIS A 156 -21.08 9.03 1.54
N GLN A 157 -21.35 7.76 1.87
CA GLN A 157 -20.81 7.09 3.06
C GLN A 157 -19.95 5.88 2.69
N LEU A 158 -18.91 5.67 3.51
CA LEU A 158 -18.08 4.46 3.50
C LEU A 158 -18.05 3.87 4.90
N THR A 159 -18.54 2.64 5.05
CA THR A 159 -18.58 1.92 6.33
C THR A 159 -17.60 0.75 6.31
N PRO A 160 -16.60 0.70 7.21
CA PRO A 160 -15.67 -0.42 7.28
C PRO A 160 -16.40 -1.70 7.69
N GLN A 161 -16.01 -2.84 7.11
CA GLN A 161 -16.60 -4.14 7.42
C GLN A 161 -15.59 -5.01 8.19
N TRP A 162 -14.44 -5.27 7.59
CA TRP A 162 -13.35 -6.02 8.21
C TRP A 162 -12.02 -5.74 7.51
N GLU A 163 -10.92 -6.15 8.15
CA GLU A 163 -9.57 -5.97 7.65
C GLU A 163 -8.65 -7.12 8.04
N ILE A 164 -7.61 -7.36 7.23
CA ILE A 164 -6.47 -8.20 7.56
C ILE A 164 -5.32 -7.27 7.91
N HIS A 165 -4.64 -7.56 9.01
CA HIS A 165 -3.55 -6.76 9.51
C HIS A 165 -2.18 -7.28 9.09
N PHE A 166 -1.24 -6.36 9.06
CA PHE A 166 0.19 -6.63 9.06
C PHE A 166 0.52 -7.62 10.20
N PRO A 167 1.39 -8.63 9.98
CA PRO A 167 2.32 -8.79 8.85
C PRO A 167 1.76 -9.58 7.66
N HIS A 168 0.49 -9.97 7.68
CA HIS A 168 -0.12 -10.79 6.64
C HIS A 168 -0.59 -9.89 5.49
N SER A 169 0.21 -9.76 4.44
CA SER A 169 -0.07 -8.87 3.31
C SER A 169 0.13 -9.58 1.98
N LEU A 170 -0.90 -9.57 1.13
CA LEU A 170 -0.79 -10.09 -0.22
C LEU A 170 0.20 -9.26 -1.05
N GLY A 171 0.23 -7.93 -0.84
CA GLY A 171 1.20 -7.05 -1.47
C GLY A 171 2.63 -7.37 -1.06
N LEU A 172 2.91 -7.61 0.23
CA LEU A 172 4.26 -7.98 0.69
C LEU A 172 4.66 -9.39 0.25
N LEU A 173 3.72 -10.32 0.13
CA LEU A 173 3.98 -11.62 -0.49
C LEU A 173 4.44 -11.43 -1.93
N TYR A 174 3.72 -10.63 -2.73
CA TYR A 174 4.09 -10.34 -4.12
C TYR A 174 5.43 -9.59 -4.23
N SER A 175 5.68 -8.63 -3.33
CA SER A 175 6.96 -7.92 -3.24
C SER A 175 8.11 -8.86 -2.83
N ALA A 176 7.86 -9.92 -2.06
CA ALA A 176 8.88 -10.91 -1.75
C ALA A 176 9.33 -11.68 -3.00
N PHE A 177 8.41 -12.07 -3.88
CA PHE A 177 8.75 -12.66 -5.18
C PHE A 177 9.39 -11.64 -6.13
N THR A 178 8.96 -10.38 -6.07
CA THR A 178 9.56 -9.28 -6.83
C THR A 178 11.04 -9.11 -6.44
N TYR A 179 11.32 -9.09 -5.15
CA TYR A 179 12.68 -9.08 -4.61
C TYR A 179 13.46 -10.32 -5.02
N TYR A 180 12.85 -11.50 -4.88
CA TYR A 180 13.50 -12.78 -5.11
C TYR A 180 13.89 -13.02 -6.57
N THR A 181 13.09 -12.49 -7.50
CA THR A 181 13.38 -12.48 -8.94
C THR A 181 14.28 -11.30 -9.34
N GLY A 182 14.90 -10.61 -8.37
CA GLY A 182 15.91 -9.58 -8.60
C GLY A 182 15.36 -8.25 -9.11
N PHE A 183 14.05 -8.01 -8.98
CA PHE A 183 13.45 -6.71 -9.27
C PHE A 183 13.42 -5.82 -8.03
N LYS A 184 13.34 -4.51 -8.25
CA LYS A 184 13.30 -3.51 -7.19
C LYS A 184 11.92 -3.48 -6.54
N VAL A 185 11.83 -3.74 -5.24
CA VAL A 185 10.58 -3.62 -4.45
C VAL A 185 10.04 -2.19 -4.49
N ASN A 186 8.71 -2.04 -4.46
CA ASN A 186 7.95 -0.78 -4.60
C ASN A 186 8.10 -0.09 -5.96
N SER A 187 8.54 -0.82 -6.99
CA SER A 187 8.74 -0.28 -8.35
C SER A 187 8.84 -1.36 -9.42
N GLY A 188 8.99 -2.63 -9.05
CA GLY A 188 9.28 -3.76 -9.94
C GLY A 188 8.16 -4.79 -9.98
N GLU A 189 7.13 -4.63 -9.15
CA GLU A 189 5.99 -5.53 -9.05
C GLU A 189 5.29 -5.67 -10.41
N TYR A 190 5.12 -4.57 -11.15
CA TYR A 190 4.56 -4.61 -12.50
C TYR A 190 5.46 -5.37 -13.50
N LYS A 191 6.78 -5.40 -13.28
CA LYS A 191 7.71 -6.17 -14.13
C LYS A 191 7.59 -7.66 -13.83
N LEU A 192 7.40 -8.03 -12.56
CA LEU A 192 7.10 -9.41 -12.18
C LEU A 192 5.78 -9.87 -12.82
N MET A 193 4.73 -9.04 -12.75
CA MET A 193 3.47 -9.32 -13.41
C MET A 193 3.65 -9.47 -14.93
N GLY A 194 4.42 -8.57 -15.55
CA GLY A 194 4.75 -8.66 -16.98
C GLY A 194 5.59 -9.88 -17.36
N LEU A 195 6.33 -10.46 -16.40
CA LEU A 195 7.12 -11.67 -16.58
C LEU A 195 6.27 -12.95 -16.48
N ALA A 196 5.16 -12.90 -15.73
CA ALA A 196 4.30 -14.05 -15.44
C ALA A 196 3.82 -14.82 -16.70
N PRO A 197 3.42 -14.19 -17.81
CA PRO A 197 2.95 -14.90 -19.00
C PRO A 197 4.02 -15.74 -19.72
N TYR A 198 5.31 -15.57 -19.38
CA TYR A 198 6.41 -16.31 -19.99
C TYR A 198 6.78 -17.59 -19.22
N GLY A 199 6.09 -17.86 -18.12
CA GLY A 199 6.37 -19.01 -17.24
C GLY A 199 5.20 -19.94 -17.07
N GLU A 200 5.50 -21.12 -16.54
CA GLU A 200 4.52 -22.12 -16.12
C GLU A 200 4.30 -22.03 -14.60
N PRO A 201 3.06 -22.16 -14.09
CA PRO A 201 2.73 -21.99 -12.67
C PRO A 201 3.13 -23.21 -11.82
N LYS A 202 4.38 -23.66 -11.91
CA LYS A 202 4.91 -24.88 -11.28
C LYS A 202 5.02 -24.81 -9.75
N TYR A 203 5.11 -23.61 -9.20
CA TYR A 203 5.36 -23.38 -7.78
C TYR A 203 4.08 -23.08 -6.96
N VAL A 204 2.90 -23.14 -7.58
CA VAL A 204 1.62 -22.82 -6.91
C VAL A 204 1.42 -23.66 -5.64
N ASP A 205 1.59 -24.98 -5.73
CA ASP A 205 1.42 -25.87 -4.57
C ASP A 205 2.46 -25.58 -3.48
N GLN A 206 3.71 -25.29 -3.85
CA GLN A 206 4.73 -24.94 -2.86
C GLN A 206 4.40 -23.63 -2.14
N ILE A 207 3.84 -22.64 -2.83
CA ILE A 207 3.41 -21.37 -2.23
C ILE A 207 2.23 -21.61 -1.28
N LEU A 208 1.20 -22.32 -1.74
CA LEU A 208 -0.02 -22.58 -0.96
C LEU A 208 0.23 -23.50 0.25
N ASN A 209 1.18 -24.43 0.16
CA ASN A 209 1.44 -25.38 1.24
C ASN A 209 2.42 -24.83 2.30
N HIS A 210 3.27 -23.86 1.97
CA HIS A 210 4.34 -23.41 2.86
C HIS A 210 4.28 -21.94 3.24
N LEU A 211 3.89 -21.05 2.32
CA LEU A 211 3.99 -19.59 2.51
C LEU A 211 2.68 -18.95 2.98
N LEU A 212 1.54 -19.55 2.66
CA LEU A 212 0.22 -18.95 2.82
C LEU A 212 -0.78 -19.99 3.32
N ASP A 213 -1.36 -19.77 4.49
CA ASP A 213 -2.56 -20.49 4.93
C ASP A 213 -3.80 -19.79 4.36
N LEU A 214 -4.25 -20.21 3.17
CA LEU A 214 -5.40 -19.64 2.46
C LEU A 214 -6.69 -20.40 2.79
N LYS A 215 -7.69 -19.68 3.30
CA LYS A 215 -9.01 -20.23 3.61
C LYS A 215 -9.94 -20.23 2.41
N GLU A 216 -11.07 -20.92 2.55
CA GLU A 216 -12.09 -21.00 1.49
C GLU A 216 -12.73 -19.63 1.22
N ASP A 217 -12.93 -18.83 2.26
CA ASP A 217 -13.43 -17.46 2.19
C ASP A 217 -12.41 -16.44 1.65
N GLY A 218 -11.19 -16.88 1.33
CA GLY A 218 -10.11 -16.05 0.83
C GLY A 218 -9.31 -15.33 1.91
N THR A 219 -9.73 -15.38 3.18
CA THR A 219 -8.88 -14.90 4.28
C THR A 219 -7.61 -15.73 4.36
N PHE A 220 -6.53 -15.10 4.81
CA PHE A 220 -5.24 -15.75 4.79
C PHE A 220 -4.31 -15.28 5.89
N ARG A 221 -3.36 -16.15 6.24
CA ARG A 221 -2.19 -15.80 7.05
C ARG A 221 -0.92 -16.24 6.36
N LEU A 222 0.08 -15.37 6.36
CA LEU A 222 1.40 -15.70 5.86
C LEU A 222 2.20 -16.47 6.91
N ASN A 223 2.94 -17.47 6.47
CA ASN A 223 3.92 -18.15 7.29
C ASN A 223 5.18 -17.29 7.42
N MET A 224 5.25 -16.52 8.50
CA MET A 224 6.28 -15.51 8.71
C MET A 224 7.70 -16.07 8.82
N ASP A 225 7.86 -17.37 9.04
CA ASP A 225 9.15 -18.06 9.07
C ASP A 225 9.96 -17.91 7.77
N TYR A 226 9.31 -17.64 6.65
CA TYR A 226 9.95 -17.54 5.33
C TYR A 226 10.30 -16.10 4.93
N PHE A 227 9.90 -15.12 5.73
CA PHE A 227 10.04 -13.71 5.38
C PHE A 227 10.95 -12.97 6.35
N ASN A 228 11.60 -11.93 5.84
CA ASN A 228 12.48 -11.06 6.63
C ASN A 228 11.98 -9.62 6.73
N TYR A 229 10.95 -9.22 5.97
CA TYR A 229 10.54 -7.80 5.87
C TYR A 229 9.98 -7.21 7.17
N THR A 230 9.70 -8.01 8.19
CA THR A 230 9.27 -7.52 9.51
C THR A 230 10.42 -6.96 10.35
N VAL A 231 11.65 -7.45 10.14
CA VAL A 231 12.80 -7.12 11.00
C VAL A 231 14.12 -6.90 10.26
N GLY A 232 14.28 -7.47 9.07
CA GLY A 232 15.50 -7.43 8.27
C GLY A 232 15.46 -6.41 7.14
N LEU A 233 16.60 -6.28 6.45
CA LEU A 233 16.78 -5.40 5.30
C LEU A 233 16.40 -6.07 3.96
N THR A 234 15.92 -7.31 4.01
CA THR A 234 15.54 -8.12 2.83
C THR A 234 14.11 -8.62 2.96
N MET A 235 13.48 -8.99 1.83
CA MET A 235 12.11 -9.54 1.86
C MET A 235 12.06 -11.01 2.27
N THR A 236 13.06 -11.79 1.86
CA THR A 236 13.12 -13.25 1.98
C THR A 236 14.33 -13.71 2.81
N ASN A 237 14.28 -14.92 3.37
CA ASN A 237 15.36 -15.53 4.15
C ASN A 237 15.79 -16.92 3.62
N HIS A 238 16.70 -17.58 4.32
CA HIS A 238 17.22 -18.90 3.93
C HIS A 238 16.15 -19.99 3.81
N LYS A 239 15.07 -19.97 4.61
CA LYS A 239 13.96 -20.93 4.46
C LYS A 239 13.26 -20.73 3.11
N PHE A 240 13.06 -19.48 2.69
CA PHE A 240 12.52 -19.15 1.36
C PHE A 240 13.46 -19.62 0.25
N HIS A 241 14.77 -19.41 0.42
CA HIS A 241 15.77 -19.81 -0.58
C HIS A 241 15.79 -21.32 -0.74
N ASN A 242 15.77 -22.06 0.36
CA ASN A 242 15.70 -23.52 0.36
C ASN A 242 14.41 -24.05 -0.28
N LEU A 243 13.28 -23.36 -0.07
CA LEU A 243 11.99 -23.75 -0.67
C LEU A 243 12.02 -23.71 -2.20
N PHE A 244 12.72 -22.73 -2.80
CA PHE A 244 12.82 -22.56 -4.25
C PHE A 244 14.22 -22.85 -4.81
N GLY A 245 15.05 -23.55 -4.03
CA GLY A 245 16.32 -24.18 -4.44
C GLY A 245 17.54 -23.28 -4.67
N GLU A 246 17.43 -21.95 -4.65
CA GLU A 246 18.56 -21.04 -4.98
C GLU A 246 18.45 -19.72 -4.19
N PRO A 247 19.50 -18.91 -4.08
CA PRO A 247 19.37 -17.55 -3.56
C PRO A 247 18.56 -16.62 -4.50
N PRO A 248 18.22 -15.38 -4.05
CA PRO A 248 17.59 -14.37 -4.90
C PRO A 248 18.45 -14.08 -6.14
N ARG A 249 17.79 -13.85 -7.29
CA ARG A 249 18.49 -13.44 -8.51
C ARG A 249 19.17 -12.09 -8.28
N GLN A 250 20.41 -11.94 -8.73
CA GLN A 250 21.08 -10.65 -8.73
C GLN A 250 20.36 -9.64 -9.64
N ALA A 251 20.25 -8.40 -9.17
CA ALA A 251 19.63 -7.33 -9.95
C ALA A 251 20.30 -7.17 -11.32
N GLU A 252 19.50 -6.94 -12.36
CA GLU A 252 19.94 -6.84 -13.77
C GLU A 252 20.71 -8.07 -14.32
N GLY A 253 20.76 -9.18 -13.57
CA GLY A 253 21.28 -10.46 -14.07
C GLY A 253 20.38 -11.10 -15.15
N LYS A 254 20.81 -12.24 -15.71
CA LYS A 254 20.02 -12.97 -16.70
C LYS A 254 18.73 -13.52 -16.08
N ILE A 255 17.59 -13.25 -16.71
CA ILE A 255 16.30 -13.87 -16.36
C ILE A 255 16.27 -15.29 -16.98
N THR A 256 15.94 -16.29 -16.18
CA THR A 256 15.83 -17.68 -16.61
C THR A 256 14.38 -18.16 -16.55
N GLN A 257 14.13 -19.38 -17.02
CA GLN A 257 12.81 -20.01 -16.93
C GLN A 257 12.33 -20.11 -15.47
N ARG A 258 13.26 -20.25 -14.50
CA ARG A 258 12.92 -20.30 -13.08
C ARG A 258 12.22 -19.02 -12.62
N GLU A 259 12.74 -17.84 -12.95
CA GLU A 259 12.11 -16.58 -12.58
C GLU A 259 10.76 -16.38 -13.26
N MET A 260 10.63 -16.83 -14.51
CA MET A 260 9.35 -16.82 -15.23
C MET A 260 8.32 -17.73 -14.55
N ASP A 261 8.71 -18.95 -14.20
CA ASP A 261 7.84 -19.92 -13.53
C ASP A 261 7.45 -19.44 -12.12
N LEU A 262 8.37 -18.81 -11.39
CA LEU A 262 8.08 -18.16 -10.10
C LEU A 262 7.08 -17.01 -10.26
N ALA A 263 7.28 -16.15 -11.27
CA ALA A 263 6.37 -15.05 -11.59
C ALA A 263 4.96 -15.55 -11.95
N SER A 264 4.87 -16.55 -12.83
CA SER A 264 3.62 -17.21 -13.22
C SER A 264 2.89 -17.80 -12.02
N SER A 265 3.63 -18.48 -11.14
CA SER A 265 3.07 -19.13 -9.96
C SER A 265 2.54 -18.15 -8.93
N ILE A 266 3.29 -17.10 -8.58
CA ILE A 266 2.81 -16.12 -7.61
C ILE A 266 1.66 -15.30 -8.17
N GLN A 267 1.67 -14.97 -9.46
CA GLN A 267 0.54 -14.31 -10.13
C GLN A 267 -0.73 -15.16 -9.99
N LYS A 268 -0.64 -16.46 -10.26
CA LYS A 268 -1.77 -17.39 -10.12
C LYS A 268 -2.30 -17.49 -8.69
N VAL A 269 -1.41 -17.54 -7.69
CA VAL A 269 -1.80 -17.57 -6.28
C VAL A 269 -2.48 -16.27 -5.87
N THR A 270 -1.93 -15.11 -6.26
CA THR A 270 -2.53 -13.81 -5.99
C THR A 270 -3.94 -13.72 -6.57
N GLU A 271 -4.12 -14.11 -7.83
CA GLU A 271 -5.45 -14.15 -8.47
C GLU A 271 -6.44 -15.04 -7.71
N GLU A 272 -6.02 -16.23 -7.27
CA GLU A 272 -6.87 -17.13 -6.50
C GLU A 272 -7.32 -16.49 -5.17
N VAL A 273 -6.40 -15.85 -4.44
CA VAL A 273 -6.72 -15.15 -3.19
C VAL A 273 -7.72 -14.01 -3.44
N VAL A 274 -7.45 -13.15 -4.42
CA VAL A 274 -8.31 -12.00 -4.76
C VAL A 274 -9.70 -12.46 -5.21
N LEU A 275 -9.79 -13.52 -6.02
CA LEU A 275 -11.06 -14.06 -6.47
C LEU A 275 -11.88 -14.65 -5.32
N ARG A 276 -11.25 -15.34 -4.35
CA ARG A 276 -11.96 -15.83 -3.16
C ARG A 276 -12.48 -14.69 -2.29
N LEU A 277 -11.61 -13.71 -2.00
CA LEU A 277 -12.01 -12.52 -1.25
C LEU A 277 -13.19 -11.80 -1.93
N ALA A 278 -13.11 -11.56 -3.23
CA ALA A 278 -14.19 -10.92 -3.98
C ALA A 278 -15.52 -11.72 -3.94
N LYS A 279 -15.46 -13.05 -4.03
CA LYS A 279 -16.65 -13.92 -3.88
C LYS A 279 -17.25 -13.82 -2.48
N THR A 280 -16.41 -13.83 -1.44
CA THR A 280 -16.84 -13.68 -0.04
C THR A 280 -17.48 -12.31 0.18
N VAL A 281 -16.83 -11.24 -0.27
CA VAL A 281 -17.36 -9.87 -0.16
C VAL A 281 -18.73 -9.75 -0.84
N LYS A 282 -18.88 -10.33 -2.05
CA LYS A 282 -20.17 -10.37 -2.74
C LYS A 282 -21.24 -11.10 -1.91
N LYS A 283 -20.89 -12.25 -1.33
CA LYS A 283 -21.80 -13.07 -0.51
C LYS A 283 -22.21 -12.35 0.78
N GLU A 284 -21.27 -11.69 1.45
CA GLU A 284 -21.49 -11.02 2.74
C GLU A 284 -22.27 -9.71 2.61
N LEU A 285 -21.89 -8.86 1.63
CA LEU A 285 -22.45 -7.51 1.52
C LEU A 285 -23.64 -7.43 0.55
N GLY A 286 -23.82 -8.45 -0.30
CA GLY A 286 -24.87 -8.45 -1.33
C GLY A 286 -24.81 -7.23 -2.25
N ALA A 287 -23.62 -6.66 -2.44
CA ALA A 287 -23.39 -5.57 -3.37
C ALA A 287 -23.28 -6.12 -4.79
N GLU A 288 -23.90 -5.44 -5.76
CA GLU A 288 -23.83 -5.83 -7.16
C GLU A 288 -22.47 -5.46 -7.78
N TYR A 289 -21.91 -4.33 -7.35
CA TYR A 289 -20.66 -3.78 -7.85
C TYR A 289 -19.54 -3.90 -6.81
N LEU A 290 -18.31 -4.08 -7.32
CA LEU A 290 -17.08 -4.13 -6.55
C LEU A 290 -16.11 -3.09 -7.09
N CYS A 291 -15.67 -2.17 -6.22
CA CYS A 291 -14.57 -1.26 -6.48
C CYS A 291 -13.28 -1.85 -5.90
N LEU A 292 -12.18 -1.76 -6.64
CA LEU A 292 -10.86 -2.23 -6.21
C LEU A 292 -9.93 -1.05 -5.97
N ALA A 293 -9.13 -1.13 -4.91
CA ALA A 293 -8.14 -0.12 -4.56
C ALA A 293 -6.90 -0.75 -3.90
N GLY A 294 -5.89 0.08 -3.64
CA GLY A 294 -4.61 -0.38 -3.09
C GLY A 294 -3.59 -0.72 -4.17
N GLY A 295 -2.41 -1.17 -3.76
CA GLY A 295 -1.27 -1.40 -4.66
C GLY A 295 -1.24 -2.77 -5.37
N VAL A 296 -2.12 -3.71 -5.00
CA VAL A 296 -2.19 -5.08 -5.56
C VAL A 296 -3.14 -5.15 -6.75
#